data_AF-A7MBU0-F1
#
_entry.id   AF-A7MBU0-F1
#
_cell.length_a   1.000
_cell.length_b   1.000
_cell.length_c   1.000
_cell.angle_alpha   90.00
_cell.angle_beta   90.00
_cell.angle_gamma   90.00
#
_symmetry.space_group_name_H-M   'P 1'
#
loop_
_entity.id
_entity.type
_entity.pdbx_description
1 polymer ?
#
loop_
_entity_poly.entity_id
_entity_poly.type
_entity_poly.pdbx_seq_one_letter_code
_entity_poly.pdbx_strand_id
1 'polypeptide(L)'
;MTEPAGGSIGKSSSAITEKNTPTETEVDPADEGASCLPGPSCSNIESQIKTELSLLEMYIPHGPGKLRNRLKECALDWTPVTEVWPNVFLGNEETALDRAMLKTMGITHILNAAEIEVDLHANIIPRELHYQGMDITYYNVPALDEDMFDISEYFFPAAEFINKALSNPENKVLVHCVQGVSRSATLFLAYLMIQHDIMVENAIDHVTGVRWISPNMGFLKQLTALNSTLVEKRKLQLREQLKRGNEDTEKPIPEPQESKQRIEETVIHLKHCLQKCTLDQTSATEVWPSVVIGDEHTAMDRAKLKQRGITHILNAAAIKHNLMASLGMPRKEDLLRKVKTGAQYYKGMNITYYGVPVVDDPLFDISKYFYPSAAFIHQALSEPENKVLVHCSDGVSRSPTLFLAYLMIHRKMSVEDAIGHVLKVRCIWPNLGFLKQLAVLNSKLACQQ
;
A
#
# COMPACT_ATOMS: atom_id res chain seq x y z
N MET A 1 43.10 -5.36 42.49
CA MET A 1 42.30 -5.22 43.73
C MET A 1 41.29 -6.35 43.74
N THR A 2 41.62 -7.43 44.48
CA THR A 2 40.78 -8.18 45.43
C THR A 2 39.35 -7.66 45.68
N GLU A 3 38.26 -8.45 45.84
CA GLU A 3 38.06 -9.90 46.11
C GLU A 3 36.75 -10.48 45.50
N PRO A 4 36.52 -11.82 45.54
CA PRO A 4 35.29 -12.50 45.08
C PRO A 4 34.53 -13.36 46.14
N ALA A 5 33.37 -13.90 45.72
CA ALA A 5 32.77 -15.20 46.09
C ALA A 5 32.02 -15.44 47.43
N GLY A 6 31.02 -16.35 47.34
CA GLY A 6 30.22 -16.93 48.43
C GLY A 6 28.72 -17.02 48.07
N GLY A 7 27.99 -18.13 48.20
CA GLY A 7 28.33 -19.51 48.57
C GLY A 7 27.13 -20.46 48.35
N SER A 8 27.32 -21.77 48.45
CA SER A 8 26.27 -22.80 48.31
C SER A 8 26.51 -23.93 49.32
N ILE A 9 25.48 -24.67 49.75
CA ILE A 9 25.49 -26.09 50.21
C ILE A 9 24.10 -26.50 50.75
N GLY A 10 23.68 -27.76 50.52
CA GLY A 10 22.58 -28.41 51.23
C GLY A 10 21.99 -29.65 50.53
N LYS A 11 22.39 -30.87 50.91
CA LYS A 11 21.87 -32.17 50.38
C LYS A 11 21.79 -33.25 51.48
N SER A 12 20.79 -34.12 51.40
CA SER A 12 20.72 -35.50 51.96
C SER A 12 19.48 -36.20 51.35
N SER A 13 19.56 -37.29 50.54
CA SER A 13 19.80 -38.73 50.87
C SER A 13 18.69 -39.34 51.75
N SER A 14 18.08 -40.53 51.53
CA SER A 14 18.49 -41.80 50.86
C SER A 14 17.25 -42.62 50.35
N ALA A 15 17.25 -43.30 49.18
CA ALA A 15 17.44 -44.77 48.92
C ALA A 15 16.51 -45.74 49.73
N ILE A 16 15.80 -46.76 49.18
CA ILE A 16 16.21 -47.99 48.43
C ILE A 16 15.01 -48.72 47.73
N THR A 17 15.15 -49.10 46.45
CA THR A 17 14.97 -50.45 45.76
C THR A 17 13.80 -51.40 46.20
N GLU A 18 12.94 -52.07 45.38
CA GLU A 18 12.76 -52.26 43.91
C GLU A 18 11.41 -52.93 43.43
N LYS A 19 11.17 -52.95 42.08
CA LYS A 19 10.49 -53.93 41.18
C LYS A 19 9.17 -54.69 41.55
N ASN A 20 8.06 -54.44 40.83
CA ASN A 20 7.55 -55.21 39.65
C ASN A 20 6.04 -55.02 39.34
N THR A 21 5.69 -55.17 38.05
CA THR A 21 4.41 -54.91 37.34
C THR A 21 3.46 -56.14 37.23
N PRO A 22 2.29 -56.09 36.54
CA PRO A 22 1.19 -55.10 36.60
C PRO A 22 -0.24 -55.74 36.53
N THR A 23 -1.25 -55.21 37.24
CA THR A 23 -2.68 -55.42 36.90
C THR A 23 -3.55 -54.38 37.60
N GLU A 24 -4.23 -53.51 36.87
CA GLU A 24 -5.35 -52.72 37.41
C GLU A 24 -6.53 -52.70 36.44
N THR A 25 -7.66 -53.16 36.96
CA THR A 25 -9.01 -52.84 36.51
C THR A 25 -9.64 -51.87 37.50
N GLU A 26 -10.57 -51.06 37.00
CA GLU A 26 -11.57 -50.25 37.74
C GLU A 26 -11.26 -48.76 38.09
N VAL A 27 -11.83 -47.89 37.25
CA VAL A 27 -12.79 -46.80 37.56
C VAL A 27 -12.29 -45.44 38.15
N ASP A 28 -12.80 -44.36 37.50
CA ASP A 28 -12.99 -42.96 37.95
C ASP A 28 -11.81 -41.95 37.90
N PRO A 29 -12.08 -40.61 37.80
CA PRO A 29 -12.65 -39.99 36.57
C PRO A 29 -12.02 -38.61 36.22
N ALA A 30 -11.65 -38.34 34.96
CA ALA A 30 -11.25 -36.96 34.56
C ALA A 30 -11.34 -36.61 33.06
N ASP A 31 -11.90 -35.42 32.85
CA ASP A 31 -11.66 -34.42 31.80
C ASP A 31 -12.22 -34.60 30.37
N GLU A 32 -12.67 -33.48 29.83
CA GLU A 32 -13.55 -33.38 28.66
C GLU A 32 -12.84 -32.82 27.41
N GLY A 33 -13.36 -33.19 26.23
CA GLY A 33 -13.53 -32.21 25.17
C GLY A 33 -12.27 -31.62 24.50
N ALA A 34 -11.50 -32.47 23.80
CA ALA A 34 -10.64 -31.99 22.70
C ALA A 34 -11.52 -31.47 21.53
N SER A 35 -12.07 -30.25 21.68
CA SER A 35 -12.93 -29.64 20.67
C SER A 35 -12.10 -29.10 19.50
N CYS A 36 -12.36 -29.62 18.29
CA CYS A 36 -11.84 -29.03 17.07
C CYS A 36 -12.42 -27.62 16.91
N LEU A 37 -11.55 -26.61 16.80
CA LEU A 37 -11.96 -25.24 16.55
C LEU A 37 -12.77 -25.17 15.23
N PRO A 38 -13.96 -24.55 15.22
CA PRO A 38 -14.72 -24.39 13.99
C PRO A 38 -13.96 -23.46 13.04
N GLY A 39 -13.90 -23.83 11.76
CA GLY A 39 -13.33 -22.97 10.72
C GLY A 39 -14.06 -21.63 10.64
N PRO A 40 -13.42 -20.57 10.09
CA PRO A 40 -14.01 -19.24 10.03
C PRO A 40 -15.37 -19.27 9.33
N SER A 41 -16.40 -18.74 9.99
CA SER A 41 -17.75 -18.65 9.41
C SER A 41 -17.72 -17.82 8.13
N CYS A 42 -18.64 -18.10 7.19
CA CYS A 42 -18.70 -17.42 5.89
C CYS A 42 -18.74 -15.87 6.04
N SER A 43 -19.44 -15.37 7.05
CA SER A 43 -19.49 -13.95 7.45
C SER A 43 -18.12 -13.33 7.77
N ASN A 44 -17.20 -14.11 8.36
CA ASN A 44 -15.85 -13.65 8.67
C ASN A 44 -15.03 -13.49 7.37
N ILE A 45 -15.09 -14.49 6.49
CA ILE A 45 -14.39 -14.48 5.19
C ILE A 45 -14.85 -13.30 4.32
N GLU A 46 -16.16 -13.07 4.21
CA GLU A 46 -16.69 -11.93 3.45
C GLU A 46 -16.23 -10.58 4.02
N SER A 47 -16.18 -10.45 5.35
CA SER A 47 -15.71 -9.23 6.02
C SER A 47 -14.22 -8.98 5.80
N GLN A 48 -13.40 -10.03 5.76
CA GLN A 48 -11.97 -9.95 5.44
C GLN A 48 -11.75 -9.50 4.00
N ILE A 49 -12.45 -10.12 3.03
CA ILE A 49 -12.37 -9.75 1.61
C ILE A 49 -12.81 -8.29 1.38
N LYS A 50 -13.89 -7.85 2.02
CA LYS A 50 -14.34 -6.44 1.98
C LYS A 50 -13.30 -5.47 2.56
N THR A 51 -12.66 -5.86 3.66
CA THR A 51 -11.60 -5.06 4.32
C THR A 51 -10.36 -4.95 3.42
N GLU A 52 -9.89 -6.05 2.87
CA GLU A 52 -8.74 -6.08 1.95
C GLU A 52 -9.03 -5.27 0.68
N LEU A 53 -10.23 -5.43 0.10
CA LEU A 53 -10.64 -4.67 -1.08
C LEU A 53 -10.69 -3.16 -0.81
N SER A 54 -11.22 -2.72 0.34
CA SER A 54 -11.21 -1.31 0.73
C SER A 54 -9.78 -0.78 0.89
N LEU A 55 -8.89 -1.53 1.57
CA LEU A 55 -7.48 -1.16 1.72
C LEU A 55 -6.77 -0.98 0.36
N LEU A 56 -6.99 -1.90 -0.59
CA LEU A 56 -6.43 -1.80 -1.94
C LEU A 56 -7.07 -0.67 -2.76
N GLU A 57 -8.37 -0.39 -2.60
CA GLU A 57 -9.05 0.74 -3.27
C GLU A 57 -8.60 2.09 -2.72
N MET A 58 -8.18 2.15 -1.46
CA MET A 58 -7.56 3.32 -0.81
C MET A 58 -6.04 3.44 -1.04
N TYR A 59 -5.39 2.41 -1.58
CA TYR A 59 -3.94 2.38 -1.80
C TYR A 59 -3.54 3.25 -3.00
N ILE A 60 -2.63 4.19 -2.74
CA ILE A 60 -2.03 5.08 -3.75
C ILE A 60 -0.55 4.65 -3.88
N PRO A 61 -0.17 3.94 -4.96
CA PRO A 61 1.19 3.46 -5.13
C PRO A 61 2.20 4.60 -5.22
N HIS A 62 3.38 4.39 -4.62
CA HIS A 62 4.50 5.29 -4.76
C HIS A 62 5.07 5.26 -6.18
N GLY A 63 5.08 6.43 -6.83
CA GLY A 63 5.85 6.64 -8.06
C GLY A 63 7.36 6.44 -7.84
N PRO A 64 8.13 6.19 -8.90
CA PRO A 64 9.53 5.77 -8.82
C PRO A 64 10.44 6.78 -8.09
N GLY A 65 10.11 8.08 -8.10
CA GLY A 65 10.81 9.09 -7.31
C GLY A 65 10.67 8.91 -5.79
N LYS A 66 9.48 8.51 -5.31
CA LYS A 66 9.26 8.16 -3.90
C LYS A 66 9.96 6.86 -3.53
N LEU A 67 9.94 5.85 -4.40
CA LEU A 67 10.67 4.59 -4.19
C LEU A 67 12.19 4.83 -4.11
N ARG A 68 12.74 5.66 -5.00
CA ARG A 68 14.16 6.08 -4.96
C ARG A 68 14.51 6.81 -3.65
N ASN A 69 13.62 7.63 -3.11
CA ASN A 69 13.86 8.29 -1.82
C ASN A 69 13.84 7.27 -0.67
N ARG A 70 12.89 6.33 -0.66
CA ARG A 70 12.80 5.23 0.31
C ARG A 70 14.08 4.37 0.33
N LEU A 71 14.63 4.04 -0.84
CA LEU A 71 15.91 3.32 -0.95
C LEU A 71 17.09 4.10 -0.31
N LYS A 72 17.08 5.44 -0.35
CA LYS A 72 18.10 6.28 0.30
C LYS A 72 17.97 6.36 1.83
N GLU A 73 16.85 5.90 2.39
CA GLU A 73 16.64 5.82 3.84
C GLU A 73 17.28 4.55 4.45
N CYS A 74 17.75 3.62 3.61
CA CYS A 74 18.49 2.43 4.05
C CYS A 74 19.82 2.83 4.71
N ALA A 75 19.97 2.50 6.00
CA ALA A 75 21.14 2.81 6.82
C ALA A 75 22.19 1.68 6.88
N LEU A 76 22.04 0.64 6.05
CA LEU A 76 22.98 -0.48 5.97
C LEU A 76 24.02 -0.22 4.88
N ASP A 77 25.21 -0.79 5.07
CA ASP A 77 26.28 -0.79 4.08
C ASP A 77 26.10 -1.91 3.04
N TRP A 78 26.85 -1.82 1.94
CA TRP A 78 26.96 -2.89 0.95
C TRP A 78 27.72 -4.10 1.51
N THR A 79 27.23 -5.30 1.22
CA THR A 79 27.93 -6.57 1.51
C THR A 79 28.01 -7.44 0.24
N PRO A 80 29.02 -8.31 0.10
CA PRO A 80 29.13 -9.22 -1.05
C PRO A 80 27.90 -10.11 -1.24
N VAL A 81 27.34 -10.62 -0.13
CA VAL A 81 26.11 -11.43 -0.11
C VAL A 81 25.35 -11.27 1.21
N THR A 82 24.01 -11.40 1.16
CA THR A 82 23.14 -11.46 2.34
C THR A 82 21.99 -12.44 2.10
N GLU A 83 21.60 -13.20 3.12
CA GLU A 83 20.28 -13.86 3.14
C GLU A 83 19.21 -12.79 3.35
N VAL A 84 18.32 -12.60 2.36
CA VAL A 84 17.30 -11.54 2.37
C VAL A 84 15.88 -12.06 2.60
N TRP A 85 15.72 -13.38 2.53
CA TRP A 85 14.49 -14.13 2.79
C TRP A 85 14.90 -15.57 3.11
N PRO A 86 14.14 -16.36 3.89
CA PRO A 86 14.51 -17.74 4.19
C PRO A 86 14.96 -18.52 2.95
N ASN A 87 16.20 -19.02 2.99
CA ASN A 87 16.89 -19.74 1.93
C ASN A 87 17.16 -18.95 0.62
N VAL A 88 16.98 -17.63 0.58
CA VAL A 88 17.29 -16.78 -0.59
C VAL A 88 18.33 -15.72 -0.28
N PHE A 89 19.39 -15.74 -1.08
CA PHE A 89 20.55 -14.88 -0.95
C PHE A 89 20.61 -13.89 -2.11
N LEU A 90 20.81 -12.60 -1.83
CA LEU A 90 21.20 -11.60 -2.82
C LEU A 90 22.71 -11.40 -2.76
N GLY A 91 23.43 -11.58 -3.88
CA GLY A 91 24.89 -11.49 -3.91
C GLY A 91 25.51 -10.88 -5.16
N ASN A 92 26.82 -10.66 -5.11
CA ASN A 92 27.67 -10.17 -6.19
C ASN A 92 28.23 -11.31 -7.07
N GLU A 93 28.93 -10.96 -8.14
CA GLU A 93 29.55 -11.92 -9.06
C GLU A 93 30.68 -12.72 -8.40
N GLU A 94 31.48 -12.10 -7.52
CA GLU A 94 32.57 -12.76 -6.80
C GLU A 94 32.07 -13.93 -5.95
N THR A 95 30.96 -13.74 -5.22
CA THR A 95 30.30 -14.80 -4.44
C THR A 95 29.82 -15.94 -5.34
N ALA A 96 29.28 -15.62 -6.53
CA ALA A 96 28.84 -16.62 -7.49
C ALA A 96 30.02 -17.37 -8.15
N LEU A 97 31.22 -16.79 -8.17
CA LEU A 97 32.42 -17.45 -8.69
C LEU A 97 33.17 -18.27 -7.63
N ASP A 98 33.00 -18.00 -6.34
CA ASP A 98 33.60 -18.81 -5.27
C ASP A 98 32.84 -20.14 -5.04
N ARG A 99 33.31 -21.19 -5.73
CA ARG A 99 32.80 -22.56 -5.60
C ARG A 99 32.89 -23.14 -4.18
N ALA A 100 33.87 -22.70 -3.37
CA ALA A 100 34.00 -23.16 -1.99
C ALA A 100 32.96 -22.49 -1.10
N MET A 101 32.78 -21.18 -1.24
CA MET A 101 31.76 -20.41 -0.52
C MET A 101 30.34 -20.89 -0.84
N LEU A 102 30.01 -21.07 -2.13
CA LEU A 102 28.71 -21.63 -2.56
C LEU A 102 28.41 -22.99 -1.90
N LYS A 103 29.42 -23.87 -1.83
CA LYS A 103 29.30 -25.19 -1.18
C LYS A 103 29.12 -25.06 0.33
N THR A 104 29.83 -24.16 1.00
CA THR A 104 29.70 -23.89 2.43
C THR A 104 28.34 -23.27 2.79
N MET A 105 27.78 -22.42 1.93
CA MET A 105 26.44 -21.86 2.09
C MET A 105 25.33 -22.91 1.84
N GLY A 106 25.62 -23.91 1.01
CA GLY A 106 24.67 -24.93 0.56
C GLY A 106 23.76 -24.44 -0.57
N ILE A 107 24.27 -23.59 -1.47
CA ILE A 107 23.50 -23.10 -2.63
C ILE A 107 23.24 -24.26 -3.60
N THR A 108 21.98 -24.49 -3.95
CA THR A 108 21.54 -25.50 -4.92
C THR A 108 20.95 -24.88 -6.20
N HIS A 109 20.60 -23.60 -6.17
CA HIS A 109 20.03 -22.88 -7.31
C HIS A 109 20.70 -21.52 -7.48
N ILE A 110 21.02 -21.13 -8.71
CA ILE A 110 21.60 -19.83 -9.03
C ILE A 110 20.78 -19.15 -10.13
N LEU A 111 20.29 -17.94 -9.81
CA LEU A 111 19.75 -17.00 -10.79
C LEU A 111 20.79 -15.91 -11.05
N ASN A 112 21.35 -15.89 -12.25
CA ASN A 112 22.26 -14.84 -12.69
C ASN A 112 21.51 -13.76 -13.47
N ALA A 113 21.61 -12.51 -13.03
CA ALA A 113 21.05 -11.34 -13.70
C ALA A 113 22.17 -10.42 -14.24
N ALA A 114 23.21 -10.99 -14.84
CA ALA A 114 24.36 -10.25 -15.37
C ALA A 114 25.12 -10.89 -16.56
N GLU A 115 24.86 -12.14 -16.95
CA GLU A 115 25.53 -12.74 -18.12
C GLU A 115 24.79 -12.34 -19.40
N ILE A 116 25.43 -11.47 -20.17
CA ILE A 116 24.99 -11.12 -21.53
C ILE A 116 25.38 -12.27 -22.45
N GLU A 117 24.44 -12.76 -23.25
CA GLU A 117 24.76 -13.65 -24.37
C GLU A 117 25.54 -12.85 -25.42
N VAL A 118 26.84 -13.11 -25.50
CA VAL A 118 27.71 -12.56 -26.56
C VAL A 118 27.83 -13.58 -27.68
N ASP A 119 27.71 -13.11 -28.93
CA ASP A 119 27.64 -13.93 -30.13
C ASP A 119 28.65 -15.10 -30.16
N LEU A 120 28.17 -16.24 -30.65
CA LEU A 120 28.80 -17.59 -30.76
C LEU A 120 30.17 -17.65 -31.47
N HIS A 121 30.77 -16.52 -31.82
CA HIS A 121 32.07 -16.39 -32.47
C HIS A 121 33.23 -16.15 -31.49
N ALA A 122 32.96 -15.90 -30.21
CA ALA A 122 33.96 -15.88 -29.15
C ALA A 122 33.96 -17.21 -28.38
N ASN A 123 35.15 -17.74 -28.04
CA ASN A 123 35.32 -18.97 -27.22
C ASN A 123 34.98 -18.72 -25.74
N ILE A 124 33.77 -18.23 -25.46
CA ILE A 124 33.29 -17.94 -24.11
C ILE A 124 32.60 -19.21 -23.60
N ILE A 125 33.17 -19.78 -22.53
CA ILE A 125 32.62 -20.92 -21.82
C ILE A 125 31.33 -20.45 -21.12
N PRO A 126 30.14 -21.03 -21.39
CA PRO A 126 28.90 -20.67 -20.70
C PRO A 126 29.07 -20.74 -19.18
N ARG A 127 28.59 -19.71 -18.45
CA ARG A 127 28.85 -19.60 -17.01
C ARG A 127 28.29 -20.77 -16.20
N GLU A 128 27.24 -21.42 -16.69
CA GLU A 128 26.70 -22.66 -16.13
C GLU A 128 27.78 -23.75 -15.91
N LEU A 129 28.75 -23.86 -16.83
CA LEU A 129 29.83 -24.85 -16.73
C LEU A 129 30.79 -24.60 -15.55
N HIS A 130 30.82 -23.39 -14.99
CA HIS A 130 31.59 -23.10 -13.77
C HIS A 130 31.12 -23.96 -12.58
N TYR A 131 29.83 -24.29 -12.55
CA TYR A 131 29.19 -25.08 -11.49
C TYR A 131 29.24 -26.60 -11.74
N GLN A 132 29.92 -27.05 -12.80
CA GLN A 132 30.00 -28.48 -13.14
C GLN A 132 30.49 -29.31 -11.95
N GLY A 133 29.67 -30.29 -11.53
CA GLY A 133 29.94 -31.16 -10.38
C GLY A 133 29.52 -30.60 -9.01
N MET A 134 28.69 -29.54 -8.95
CA MET A 134 28.20 -28.95 -7.69
C MET A 134 26.72 -29.21 -7.38
N ASP A 135 25.98 -29.90 -8.25
CA ASP A 135 24.53 -30.09 -8.15
C ASP A 135 23.74 -28.77 -8.01
N ILE A 136 24.12 -27.79 -8.86
CA ILE A 136 23.48 -26.47 -8.93
C ILE A 136 22.62 -26.40 -10.18
N THR A 137 21.34 -26.03 -10.02
CA THR A 137 20.47 -25.65 -11.13
C THR A 137 20.66 -24.18 -11.47
N TYR A 138 20.94 -23.87 -12.74
CA TYR A 138 21.25 -22.52 -13.21
C TYR A 138 20.10 -21.90 -14.00
N TYR A 139 19.92 -20.59 -13.88
CA TYR A 139 19.03 -19.80 -14.73
C TYR A 139 19.65 -18.43 -15.03
N ASN A 140 19.84 -18.12 -16.31
CA ASN A 140 20.35 -16.83 -16.75
C ASN A 140 19.23 -15.85 -17.13
N VAL A 141 19.40 -14.60 -16.73
CA VAL A 141 18.64 -13.43 -17.14
C VAL A 141 19.64 -12.42 -17.73
N PRO A 142 19.71 -12.25 -19.06
CA PRO A 142 20.72 -11.42 -19.73
C PRO A 142 20.41 -9.91 -19.64
N ALA A 143 20.30 -9.40 -18.40
CA ALA A 143 19.92 -8.02 -18.13
C ALA A 143 21.11 -7.04 -18.11
N LEU A 144 20.97 -5.93 -18.84
CA LEU A 144 21.84 -4.76 -18.74
C LEU A 144 21.41 -3.87 -17.56
N ASP A 145 22.35 -3.22 -16.87
CA ASP A 145 22.06 -2.38 -15.69
C ASP A 145 21.67 -0.93 -16.06
N GLU A 146 20.79 -0.79 -17.05
CA GLU A 146 20.50 0.49 -17.69
C GLU A 146 19.05 0.93 -17.48
N ASP A 147 18.83 2.25 -17.34
CA ASP A 147 17.51 2.87 -17.18
C ASP A 147 16.55 2.58 -18.37
N MET A 148 17.09 2.15 -19.51
CA MET A 148 16.37 1.85 -20.75
C MET A 148 16.16 0.34 -20.99
N PHE A 149 16.78 -0.54 -20.20
CA PHE A 149 16.62 -1.99 -20.35
C PHE A 149 15.27 -2.44 -19.78
N ASP A 150 14.50 -3.24 -20.54
CA ASP A 150 13.25 -3.83 -20.05
C ASP A 150 13.54 -5.12 -19.29
N ILE A 151 13.63 -5.02 -17.96
CA ILE A 151 13.79 -6.18 -17.08
C ILE A 151 12.43 -6.82 -16.74
N SER A 152 11.31 -6.18 -17.13
CA SER A 152 9.96 -6.61 -16.74
C SER A 152 9.52 -7.91 -17.43
N GLU A 153 10.06 -8.19 -18.63
CA GLU A 153 9.91 -9.47 -19.33
C GLU A 153 10.38 -10.66 -18.48
N TYR A 154 11.36 -10.44 -17.60
CA TYR A 154 11.95 -11.47 -16.75
C TYR A 154 11.30 -11.58 -15.35
N PHE A 155 10.37 -10.69 -14.98
CA PHE A 155 9.77 -10.70 -13.64
C PHE A 155 9.05 -12.01 -13.31
N PHE A 156 8.19 -12.51 -14.21
CA PHE A 156 7.47 -13.77 -13.99
C PHE A 156 8.38 -15.01 -14.10
N PRO A 157 9.23 -15.16 -15.13
CA PRO A 157 10.16 -16.30 -15.21
C PRO A 157 11.15 -16.38 -14.03
N ALA A 158 11.71 -15.25 -13.59
CA ALA A 158 12.59 -15.22 -12.41
C ALA A 158 11.83 -15.59 -11.13
N ALA A 159 10.62 -15.07 -10.95
CA ALA A 159 9.79 -15.39 -9.79
C ALA A 159 9.35 -16.87 -9.79
N GLU A 160 9.08 -17.47 -10.94
CA GLU A 160 8.77 -18.89 -11.07
C GLU A 160 9.99 -19.77 -10.72
N PHE A 161 11.18 -19.43 -11.22
CA PHE A 161 12.42 -20.15 -10.89
C PHE A 161 12.68 -20.17 -9.38
N ILE A 162 12.62 -19.00 -8.72
CA ILE A 162 12.82 -18.88 -7.27
C ILE A 162 11.75 -19.67 -6.52
N ASN A 163 10.47 -19.54 -6.90
CA ASN A 163 9.37 -20.24 -6.22
C ASN A 163 9.45 -21.77 -6.35
N LYS A 164 9.81 -22.26 -7.54
CA LYS A 164 9.98 -23.68 -7.83
C LYS A 164 11.19 -24.27 -7.10
N ALA A 165 12.29 -23.52 -6.96
CA ALA A 165 13.42 -23.94 -6.16
C ALA A 165 13.01 -24.11 -4.68
N LEU A 166 12.30 -23.11 -4.12
CA LEU A 166 11.89 -23.07 -2.71
C LEU A 166 10.73 -24.02 -2.35
N SER A 167 10.13 -24.74 -3.30
CA SER A 167 9.12 -25.76 -2.98
C SER A 167 9.73 -26.99 -2.27
N ASN A 168 11.06 -27.08 -2.19
CA ASN A 168 11.79 -27.99 -1.32
C ASN A 168 12.51 -27.17 -0.24
N PRO A 169 12.27 -27.38 1.07
CA PRO A 169 12.87 -26.60 2.15
C PRO A 169 14.40 -26.77 2.27
N GLU A 170 15.00 -27.81 1.69
CA GLU A 170 16.45 -28.00 1.67
C GLU A 170 17.16 -27.15 0.61
N ASN A 171 16.43 -26.60 -0.38
CA ASN A 171 17.02 -25.80 -1.45
C ASN A 171 17.35 -24.38 -0.99
N LYS A 172 18.48 -23.85 -1.48
CA LYS A 172 18.89 -22.46 -1.31
C LYS A 172 19.21 -21.80 -2.64
N VAL A 173 18.70 -20.59 -2.81
CA VAL A 173 18.77 -19.83 -4.07
C VAL A 173 19.70 -18.63 -3.91
N LEU A 174 20.73 -18.52 -4.74
CA LEU A 174 21.50 -17.29 -4.91
C LEU A 174 20.98 -16.52 -6.13
N VAL A 175 20.45 -15.32 -5.89
CA VAL A 175 20.04 -14.37 -6.93
C VAL A 175 21.12 -13.31 -7.02
N HIS A 176 21.93 -13.30 -8.08
CA HIS A 176 23.09 -12.42 -8.18
C HIS A 176 23.12 -11.60 -9.47
N CYS A 177 23.89 -10.52 -9.44
CA CYS A 177 24.35 -9.80 -10.63
C CYS A 177 25.81 -9.38 -10.37
N VAL A 178 26.37 -8.43 -11.13
CA VAL A 178 27.76 -7.98 -10.91
C VAL A 178 28.01 -7.53 -9.46
N GLN A 179 27.16 -6.65 -8.94
CA GLN A 179 27.32 -6.05 -7.59
C GLN A 179 26.30 -6.54 -6.55
N GLY A 180 25.25 -7.26 -6.96
CA GLY A 180 24.18 -7.68 -6.05
C GLY A 180 23.30 -6.55 -5.51
N VAL A 181 23.13 -5.47 -6.30
CA VAL A 181 22.55 -4.18 -5.86
C VAL A 181 21.33 -3.74 -6.68
N SER A 182 21.35 -3.90 -8.01
CA SER A 182 20.33 -3.34 -8.92
C SER A 182 19.52 -4.45 -9.61
N ARG A 183 20.06 -5.11 -10.64
CA ARG A 183 19.34 -6.16 -11.41
C ARG A 183 18.80 -7.29 -10.56
N SER A 184 19.65 -7.97 -9.79
CA SER A 184 19.24 -9.09 -8.92
C SER A 184 18.25 -8.66 -7.83
N ALA A 185 18.48 -7.50 -7.22
CA ALA A 185 17.55 -6.92 -6.25
C ALA A 185 16.18 -6.63 -6.88
N THR A 186 16.13 -6.12 -8.11
CA THR A 186 14.88 -5.84 -8.84
C THR A 186 14.09 -7.12 -9.10
N LEU A 187 14.74 -8.18 -9.58
CA LEU A 187 14.09 -9.48 -9.78
C LEU A 187 13.58 -10.08 -8.46
N PHE A 188 14.35 -9.93 -7.38
CA PHE A 188 13.93 -10.42 -6.06
C PHE A 188 12.75 -9.62 -5.48
N LEU A 189 12.72 -8.30 -5.65
CA LEU A 189 11.56 -7.47 -5.31
C LEU A 189 10.33 -7.89 -6.11
N ALA A 190 10.48 -8.15 -7.41
CA ALA A 190 9.40 -8.67 -8.25
C ALA A 190 8.90 -10.05 -7.78
N TYR A 191 9.78 -10.95 -7.34
CA TYR A 191 9.41 -12.23 -6.72
C TYR A 191 8.55 -12.03 -5.46
N LEU A 192 8.94 -11.14 -4.54
CA LEU A 192 8.15 -10.83 -3.34
C LEU A 192 6.75 -10.32 -3.70
N MET A 193 6.66 -9.46 -4.72
CA MET A 193 5.39 -8.92 -5.19
C MET A 193 4.50 -9.98 -5.86
N ILE A 194 5.08 -10.87 -6.67
CA ILE A 194 4.35 -11.86 -7.48
C ILE A 194 3.90 -13.07 -6.66
N GLN A 195 4.74 -13.56 -5.73
CA GLN A 195 4.51 -14.83 -5.02
C GLN A 195 3.99 -14.66 -3.59
N HIS A 196 4.16 -13.47 -2.98
CA HIS A 196 3.75 -13.19 -1.60
C HIS A 196 2.73 -12.05 -1.46
N ASP A 197 2.18 -11.54 -2.59
CA ASP A 197 1.26 -10.38 -2.65
C ASP A 197 1.80 -9.11 -1.93
N ILE A 198 3.12 -8.98 -1.78
CA ILE A 198 3.76 -7.86 -1.06
C ILE A 198 3.82 -6.62 -1.96
N MET A 199 3.20 -5.51 -1.53
CA MET A 199 3.30 -4.22 -2.24
C MET A 199 4.76 -3.70 -2.32
N VAL A 200 5.10 -3.04 -3.42
CA VAL A 200 6.49 -2.63 -3.76
C VAL A 200 7.21 -1.84 -2.66
N GLU A 201 6.50 -0.98 -1.92
CA GLU A 201 7.08 -0.24 -0.79
C GLU A 201 7.51 -1.18 0.33
N ASN A 202 6.66 -2.16 0.67
CA ASN A 202 6.91 -3.14 1.73
C ASN A 202 8.01 -4.15 1.29
N ALA A 203 8.06 -4.50 0.00
CA ALA A 203 9.14 -5.35 -0.53
C ALA A 203 10.50 -4.63 -0.44
N ILE A 204 10.55 -3.33 -0.75
CA ILE A 204 11.74 -2.50 -0.55
C ILE A 204 12.11 -2.43 0.93
N ASP A 205 11.15 -2.17 1.83
CA ASP A 205 11.42 -2.09 3.28
C ASP A 205 11.98 -3.41 3.83
N HIS A 206 11.39 -4.54 3.42
CA HIS A 206 11.84 -5.87 3.81
C HIS A 206 13.31 -6.11 3.44
N VAL A 207 13.68 -5.86 2.16
CA VAL A 207 15.04 -6.09 1.69
C VAL A 207 16.01 -5.06 2.29
N THR A 208 15.65 -3.78 2.32
CA THR A 208 16.50 -2.71 2.89
C THR A 208 16.66 -2.76 4.41
N GLY A 209 15.80 -3.51 5.11
CA GLY A 209 15.95 -3.83 6.53
C GLY A 209 17.10 -4.81 6.82
N VAL A 210 17.63 -5.52 5.81
CA VAL A 210 18.71 -6.51 5.96
C VAL A 210 19.87 -6.36 4.96
N ARG A 211 19.67 -5.69 3.81
CA ARG A 211 20.69 -5.49 2.77
C ARG A 211 20.52 -4.16 2.04
N TRP A 212 21.61 -3.41 1.86
CA TRP A 212 21.61 -2.25 0.97
C TRP A 212 21.42 -2.64 -0.50
N ILE A 213 20.42 -2.03 -1.15
CA ILE A 213 20.09 -2.23 -2.56
C ILE A 213 19.81 -0.89 -3.25
N SER A 214 20.03 -0.82 -4.56
CA SER A 214 19.81 0.39 -5.36
C SER A 214 19.48 0.06 -6.82
N PRO A 215 18.26 -0.45 -7.11
CA PRO A 215 17.71 -0.50 -8.46
C PRO A 215 17.80 0.84 -9.21
N ASN A 216 18.10 0.77 -10.51
CA ASN A 216 18.13 1.95 -11.38
C ASN A 216 16.71 2.55 -11.58
N MET A 217 16.63 3.72 -12.22
CA MET A 217 15.37 4.46 -12.37
C MET A 217 14.40 3.83 -13.37
N GLY A 218 14.93 3.12 -14.38
CA GLY A 218 14.14 2.29 -15.29
C GLY A 218 13.43 1.17 -14.54
N PHE A 219 14.19 0.42 -13.75
CA PHE A 219 13.71 -0.70 -12.96
C PHE A 219 12.69 -0.29 -11.91
N LEU A 220 12.87 0.86 -11.24
CA LEU A 220 11.86 1.40 -10.33
C LEU A 220 10.55 1.74 -11.03
N LYS A 221 10.58 2.27 -12.26
CA LYS A 221 9.35 2.49 -13.06
C LYS A 221 8.65 1.17 -13.36
N GLN A 222 9.42 0.15 -13.76
CA GLN A 222 8.90 -1.17 -14.11
C GLN A 222 8.31 -1.89 -12.88
N LEU A 223 8.94 -1.78 -11.70
CA LEU A 223 8.36 -2.25 -10.43
C LEU A 223 7.08 -1.50 -10.06
N THR A 224 7.02 -0.17 -10.20
CA THR A 224 5.76 0.58 -9.99
C THR A 224 4.65 0.11 -10.95
N ALA A 225 4.99 -0.22 -12.21
CA ALA A 225 4.04 -0.75 -13.19
C ALA A 225 3.55 -2.17 -12.83
N LEU A 226 4.46 -3.09 -12.46
CA LEU A 226 4.14 -4.42 -11.97
C LEU A 226 3.20 -4.33 -10.75
N ASN A 227 3.55 -3.50 -9.77
CA ASN A 227 2.77 -3.29 -8.56
C ASN A 227 1.33 -2.83 -8.86
N SER A 228 1.19 -1.87 -9.79
CA SER A 228 -0.12 -1.38 -10.21
C SER A 228 -0.97 -2.48 -10.86
N THR A 229 -0.36 -3.31 -11.72
CA THR A 229 -1.01 -4.45 -12.37
C THR A 229 -1.44 -5.52 -11.36
N LEU A 230 -0.58 -5.89 -10.41
CA LEU A 230 -0.88 -6.87 -9.37
C LEU A 230 -2.00 -6.40 -8.43
N VAL A 231 -1.97 -5.12 -8.02
CA VAL A 231 -3.02 -4.52 -7.18
C VAL A 231 -4.38 -4.51 -7.90
N GLU A 232 -4.45 -4.11 -9.18
CA GLU A 232 -5.73 -4.16 -9.91
C GLU A 232 -6.19 -5.61 -10.16
N LYS A 233 -5.28 -6.56 -10.43
CA LYS A 233 -5.59 -8.00 -10.53
C LYS A 233 -6.18 -8.54 -9.21
N ARG A 234 -5.59 -8.21 -8.06
CA ARG A 234 -6.08 -8.62 -6.74
C ARG A 234 -7.46 -8.03 -6.45
N LYS A 235 -7.70 -6.75 -6.76
CA LYS A 235 -9.04 -6.13 -6.66
C LYS A 235 -10.09 -6.86 -7.50
N LEU A 236 -9.75 -7.30 -8.71
CA LEU A 236 -10.67 -8.08 -9.54
C LEU A 236 -10.98 -9.44 -8.90
N GLN A 237 -9.96 -10.18 -8.44
CA GLN A 237 -10.14 -11.46 -7.74
C GLN A 237 -11.03 -11.34 -6.50
N LEU A 238 -10.80 -10.34 -5.63
CA LEU A 238 -11.62 -10.10 -4.44
C LEU A 238 -13.08 -9.78 -4.81
N ARG A 239 -13.31 -8.98 -5.86
CA ARG A 239 -14.66 -8.70 -6.36
C ARG A 239 -15.36 -9.93 -6.94
N GLU A 240 -14.62 -10.85 -7.59
CA GLU A 240 -15.15 -12.13 -8.07
C GLU A 240 -15.45 -13.12 -6.94
N GLN A 241 -14.69 -13.08 -5.84
CA GLN A 241 -15.01 -13.85 -4.63
C GLN A 241 -16.29 -13.33 -3.97
N LEU A 242 -16.45 -12.01 -3.82
CA LEU A 242 -17.68 -11.40 -3.31
C LEU A 242 -18.91 -11.66 -4.20
N LYS A 243 -18.75 -11.76 -5.53
CA LYS A 243 -19.86 -12.15 -6.41
C LYS A 243 -20.31 -13.59 -6.13
N ARG A 244 -19.38 -14.55 -6.13
CA ARG A 244 -19.69 -15.97 -5.89
C ARG A 244 -20.32 -16.23 -4.52
N GLY A 245 -19.92 -15.49 -3.49
CA GLY A 245 -20.54 -15.59 -2.16
C GLY A 245 -22.01 -15.10 -2.08
N ASN A 246 -22.49 -14.34 -3.07
CA ASN A 246 -23.84 -13.76 -3.09
C ASN A 246 -24.81 -14.50 -4.02
N GLU A 247 -24.40 -15.55 -4.73
CA GLU A 247 -25.29 -16.24 -5.69
C GLU A 247 -26.38 -17.09 -4.99
N ASP A 248 -26.28 -17.33 -3.68
CA ASP A 248 -27.26 -18.05 -2.86
C ASP A 248 -28.26 -17.16 -2.08
N THR A 249 -28.22 -15.82 -2.20
CA THR A 249 -29.19 -14.93 -1.51
C THR A 249 -29.76 -13.83 -2.40
N GLU A 250 -31.11 -13.79 -2.46
CA GLU A 250 -32.01 -12.79 -3.07
C GLU A 250 -31.48 -11.88 -4.18
N LYS A 251 -32.00 -12.09 -5.41
CA LYS A 251 -31.88 -11.14 -6.53
C LYS A 251 -32.31 -9.73 -6.08
N PRO A 252 -31.42 -8.72 -6.16
CA PRO A 252 -31.83 -7.34 -5.98
C PRO A 252 -32.83 -6.93 -7.07
N ILE A 253 -33.85 -6.16 -6.68
CA ILE A 253 -34.79 -5.53 -7.61
C ILE A 253 -33.96 -4.71 -8.63
N PRO A 254 -34.17 -4.88 -9.95
CA PRO A 254 -33.33 -4.22 -10.94
C PRO A 254 -33.58 -2.70 -10.93
N GLU A 255 -32.58 -1.94 -10.49
CA GLU A 255 -32.42 -0.55 -10.94
C GLU A 255 -32.31 -0.53 -12.48
N PRO A 256 -32.80 0.53 -13.17
CA PRO A 256 -32.72 0.62 -14.62
C PRO A 256 -31.27 0.46 -15.11
N GLN A 257 -30.97 -0.66 -15.80
CA GLN A 257 -29.59 -1.05 -16.11
C GLN A 257 -28.80 0.05 -16.84
N GLU A 258 -29.47 0.81 -17.72
CA GLU A 258 -28.86 1.92 -18.44
C GLU A 258 -28.37 3.09 -17.55
N SER A 259 -28.97 3.34 -16.39
CA SER A 259 -28.51 4.41 -15.50
C SER A 259 -27.22 4.01 -14.79
N LYS A 260 -27.18 2.75 -14.31
CA LYS A 260 -26.00 2.16 -13.69
C LYS A 260 -24.83 2.07 -14.66
N GLN A 261 -25.07 1.61 -15.89
CA GLN A 261 -24.03 1.53 -16.92
C GLN A 261 -23.46 2.93 -17.27
N ARG A 262 -24.31 3.94 -17.48
CA ARG A 262 -23.87 5.33 -17.72
C ARG A 262 -23.03 5.88 -16.57
N ILE A 263 -23.38 5.58 -15.31
CA ILE A 263 -22.59 5.96 -14.14
C ILE A 263 -21.21 5.26 -14.15
N GLU A 264 -21.16 3.97 -14.46
CA GLU A 264 -19.90 3.20 -14.51
C GLU A 264 -18.97 3.67 -15.63
N GLU A 265 -19.50 3.93 -16.83
CA GLU A 265 -18.77 4.54 -17.96
C GLU A 265 -18.24 5.93 -17.60
N THR A 266 -19.05 6.77 -16.93
CA THR A 266 -18.62 8.07 -16.41
C THR A 266 -17.45 7.89 -15.44
N VAL A 267 -17.55 7.00 -14.44
CA VAL A 267 -16.47 6.78 -13.45
C VAL A 267 -15.16 6.32 -14.11
N ILE A 268 -15.23 5.46 -15.13
CA ILE A 268 -14.05 5.05 -15.91
C ILE A 268 -13.42 6.27 -16.62
N HIS A 269 -14.23 7.10 -17.26
CA HIS A 269 -13.77 8.33 -17.91
C HIS A 269 -13.09 9.29 -16.91
N LEU A 270 -13.69 9.51 -15.73
CA LEU A 270 -13.11 10.37 -14.69
C LEU A 270 -11.79 9.80 -14.16
N LYS A 271 -11.66 8.48 -13.96
CA LYS A 271 -10.39 7.82 -13.58
C LYS A 271 -9.30 8.10 -14.62
N HIS A 272 -9.60 7.97 -15.90
CA HIS A 272 -8.67 8.30 -17.00
C HIS A 272 -8.31 9.80 -17.07
N CYS A 273 -9.21 10.70 -16.67
CA CYS A 273 -8.91 12.13 -16.58
C CYS A 273 -7.95 12.45 -15.42
N LEU A 274 -8.16 11.87 -14.24
CA LEU A 274 -7.26 12.03 -13.08
C LEU A 274 -5.84 11.50 -13.38
N GLN A 275 -5.74 10.35 -14.05
CA GLN A 275 -4.46 9.72 -14.44
C GLN A 275 -3.59 10.56 -15.37
N LYS A 276 -4.15 11.56 -16.06
CA LYS A 276 -3.39 12.48 -16.94
C LYS A 276 -2.68 13.61 -16.19
N CYS A 277 -2.90 13.75 -14.88
CA CYS A 277 -2.29 14.81 -14.10
C CYS A 277 -0.80 14.55 -13.83
N THR A 278 0.06 15.47 -14.25
CA THR A 278 1.52 15.40 -14.09
C THR A 278 2.09 16.48 -13.15
N LEU A 279 1.23 17.20 -12.43
CA LEU A 279 1.65 18.25 -11.49
C LEU A 279 2.17 17.66 -10.17
N ASP A 280 3.16 18.30 -9.57
CA ASP A 280 3.63 17.91 -8.24
C ASP A 280 2.58 18.17 -7.15
N GLN A 281 2.54 17.28 -6.15
CA GLN A 281 1.67 17.44 -4.99
C GLN A 281 2.18 18.58 -4.10
N THR A 282 1.45 19.69 -4.05
CA THR A 282 1.75 20.83 -3.15
C THR A 282 0.92 20.78 -1.88
N SER A 283 1.43 21.30 -0.76
CA SER A 283 0.71 21.30 0.53
C SER A 283 -0.64 22.03 0.44
N ALA A 284 -0.67 23.13 -0.31
CA ALA A 284 -1.88 23.90 -0.57
C ALA A 284 -1.83 24.75 -1.84
N THR A 285 -2.87 24.65 -2.66
CA THR A 285 -3.03 25.33 -3.95
C THR A 285 -4.31 26.16 -3.95
N GLU A 286 -4.28 27.37 -4.51
CA GLU A 286 -5.50 28.09 -4.88
C GLU A 286 -6.07 27.46 -6.15
N VAL A 287 -7.26 26.88 -6.06
CA VAL A 287 -7.90 26.08 -7.13
C VAL A 287 -9.06 26.81 -7.81
N TRP A 288 -9.44 27.96 -7.26
CA TRP A 288 -10.46 28.89 -7.74
C TRP A 288 -10.21 30.23 -7.02
N PRO A 289 -10.61 31.40 -7.58
CA PRO A 289 -10.50 32.67 -6.89
C PRO A 289 -11.01 32.60 -5.44
N SER A 290 -10.13 32.92 -4.48
CA SER A 290 -10.37 32.86 -3.05
C SER A 290 -10.71 31.47 -2.46
N VAL A 291 -10.43 30.37 -3.16
CA VAL A 291 -10.55 29.00 -2.62
C VAL A 291 -9.25 28.22 -2.73
N VAL A 292 -8.72 27.82 -1.58
CA VAL A 292 -7.51 27.02 -1.44
C VAL A 292 -7.89 25.59 -1.07
N ILE A 293 -7.32 24.59 -1.74
CA ILE A 293 -7.33 23.20 -1.25
C ILE A 293 -5.98 22.92 -0.61
N GLY A 294 -5.99 22.29 0.58
CA GLY A 294 -4.77 21.93 1.28
C GLY A 294 -4.85 20.68 2.16
N ASP A 295 -3.72 20.39 2.79
CA ASP A 295 -3.47 19.29 3.74
C ASP A 295 -3.64 19.71 5.22
N GLU A 296 -3.46 18.75 6.13
CA GLU A 296 -3.46 18.96 7.58
C GLU A 296 -2.39 19.96 8.02
N HIS A 297 -1.19 19.88 7.45
CA HIS A 297 -0.09 20.78 7.79
C HIS A 297 -0.45 22.25 7.49
N THR A 298 -1.11 22.50 6.35
CA THR A 298 -1.63 23.82 5.99
C THR A 298 -2.72 24.30 6.96
N ALA A 299 -3.61 23.41 7.41
CA ALA A 299 -4.67 23.75 8.37
C ALA A 299 -4.14 24.01 9.79
N MET A 300 -3.01 23.39 10.17
CA MET A 300 -2.38 23.60 11.48
C MET A 300 -1.48 24.85 11.53
N ASP A 301 -0.99 25.35 10.39
CA ASP A 301 -0.14 26.54 10.35
C ASP A 301 -0.95 27.84 10.51
N ARG A 302 -1.31 28.17 11.76
CA ARG A 302 -2.05 29.39 12.12
C ARG A 302 -1.39 30.69 11.62
N ALA A 303 -0.07 30.73 11.51
CA ALA A 303 0.66 31.90 11.03
C ALA A 303 0.46 32.08 9.52
N LYS A 304 0.63 31.01 8.74
CA LYS A 304 0.43 30.97 7.29
C LYS A 304 -1.04 31.13 6.88
N LEU A 305 -1.99 30.63 7.68
CA LEU A 305 -3.42 30.91 7.50
C LEU A 305 -3.71 32.41 7.62
N LYS A 306 -3.17 33.08 8.65
CA LYS A 306 -3.31 34.53 8.83
C LYS A 306 -2.60 35.31 7.69
N GLN A 307 -1.40 34.89 7.31
CA GLN A 307 -0.63 35.50 6.21
C GLN A 307 -1.36 35.38 4.86
N ARG A 308 -2.05 34.26 4.61
CA ARG A 308 -2.85 34.02 3.40
C ARG A 308 -4.25 34.65 3.45
N GLY A 309 -4.65 35.30 4.55
CA GLY A 309 -5.96 35.90 4.70
C GLY A 309 -7.11 34.89 4.76
N ILE A 310 -6.88 33.67 5.26
CA ILE A 310 -7.95 32.65 5.37
C ILE A 310 -8.96 33.08 6.44
N THR A 311 -10.23 33.20 6.02
CA THR A 311 -11.38 33.61 6.84
C THR A 311 -12.38 32.47 7.08
N HIS A 312 -12.34 31.43 6.25
CA HIS A 312 -13.30 30.33 6.27
C HIS A 312 -12.56 29.01 6.09
N ILE A 313 -12.91 28.00 6.89
CA ILE A 313 -12.27 26.68 6.85
C ILE A 313 -13.32 25.57 6.79
N LEU A 314 -13.28 24.78 5.72
CA LEU A 314 -14.00 23.52 5.55
C LEU A 314 -13.04 22.35 5.80
N ASN A 315 -13.21 21.67 6.94
CA ASN A 315 -12.43 20.50 7.32
C ASN A 315 -13.18 19.22 6.92
N ALA A 316 -12.82 18.65 5.77
CA ALA A 316 -13.33 17.38 5.25
C ALA A 316 -12.67 16.15 5.93
N ALA A 317 -12.02 16.32 7.07
CA ALA A 317 -11.44 15.27 7.89
C ALA A 317 -11.74 15.49 9.39
N ALA A 318 -12.87 16.13 9.72
CA ALA A 318 -13.22 16.39 11.12
C ALA A 318 -13.46 15.08 11.91
N ILE A 319 -13.18 15.11 13.21
CA ILE A 319 -13.61 14.04 14.13
C ILE A 319 -15.14 14.03 14.18
N LYS A 320 -15.74 12.85 14.09
CA LYS A 320 -17.20 12.69 14.26
C LYS A 320 -17.55 12.97 15.73
N HIS A 321 -18.40 13.97 15.97
CA HIS A 321 -18.91 14.23 17.31
C HIS A 321 -19.82 13.07 17.73
N ASN A 322 -19.31 12.20 18.60
CA ASN A 322 -20.04 11.11 19.25
C ASN A 322 -19.88 11.25 20.78
N LEU A 323 -20.70 10.56 21.57
CA LEU A 323 -20.68 10.70 23.05
C LEU A 323 -19.27 10.48 23.64
N MET A 324 -18.52 9.53 23.09
CA MET A 324 -17.16 9.22 23.52
C MET A 324 -16.18 10.35 23.21
N ALA A 325 -16.26 10.97 22.04
CA ALA A 325 -15.49 12.15 21.67
C ALA A 325 -15.85 13.37 22.55
N SER A 326 -17.13 13.57 22.87
CA SER A 326 -17.59 14.61 23.82
C SER A 326 -17.01 14.44 25.22
N LEU A 327 -16.86 13.20 25.67
CA LEU A 327 -16.26 12.82 26.95
C LEU A 327 -14.71 12.79 26.92
N GLY A 328 -14.08 13.21 25.81
CA GLY A 328 -12.62 13.20 25.66
C GLY A 328 -11.99 11.81 25.43
N MET A 329 -12.81 10.78 25.21
CA MET A 329 -12.39 9.37 25.05
C MET A 329 -12.77 8.77 23.67
N PRO A 330 -12.48 9.43 22.53
CA PRO A 330 -12.77 8.87 21.21
C PRO A 330 -12.00 7.56 20.98
N ARG A 331 -12.63 6.59 20.30
CA ARG A 331 -11.98 5.31 19.97
C ARG A 331 -10.86 5.54 18.96
N LYS A 332 -9.85 4.66 18.93
CA LYS A 332 -8.71 4.76 17.98
C LYS A 332 -9.19 4.89 16.53
N GLU A 333 -10.17 4.09 16.14
CA GLU A 333 -10.86 4.13 14.83
C GLU A 333 -11.48 5.51 14.53
N ASP A 334 -12.15 6.14 15.50
CA ASP A 334 -12.80 7.44 15.34
C ASP A 334 -11.79 8.59 15.10
N LEU A 335 -10.49 8.33 15.36
CA LEU A 335 -9.38 9.28 15.17
C LEU A 335 -8.53 9.03 13.92
N LEU A 336 -8.63 7.87 13.27
CA LEU A 336 -7.76 7.53 12.13
C LEU A 336 -7.98 8.50 10.96
N ARG A 337 -6.88 9.11 10.48
CA ARG A 337 -6.87 10.13 9.40
C ARG A 337 -7.88 11.27 9.64
N LYS A 338 -8.04 11.70 10.90
CA LYS A 338 -8.85 12.86 11.30
C LYS A 338 -7.97 14.02 11.74
N VAL A 339 -8.29 15.22 11.23
CA VAL A 339 -7.53 16.45 11.49
C VAL A 339 -8.15 17.21 12.66
N LYS A 340 -7.36 17.44 13.72
CA LYS A 340 -7.86 17.93 15.03
C LYS A 340 -8.03 19.46 15.12
N THR A 341 -8.27 20.13 14.01
CA THR A 341 -8.42 21.60 13.92
C THR A 341 -9.87 22.04 14.01
N GLY A 342 -10.56 21.73 15.13
CA GLY A 342 -11.93 22.22 15.38
C GLY A 342 -11.99 23.74 15.60
N ALA A 343 -13.19 24.34 15.65
CA ALA A 343 -13.36 25.79 15.84
C ALA A 343 -12.55 26.40 17.01
N GLN A 344 -12.40 25.66 18.13
CA GLN A 344 -11.57 26.08 19.27
C GLN A 344 -10.08 26.21 18.95
N TYR A 345 -9.55 25.42 18.01
CA TYR A 345 -8.16 25.52 17.55
C TYR A 345 -7.87 26.89 16.91
N TYR A 346 -8.85 27.45 16.20
CA TYR A 346 -8.78 28.76 15.56
C TYR A 346 -9.23 29.91 16.47
N LYS A 347 -9.50 29.68 17.76
CA LYS A 347 -9.90 30.74 18.70
C LYS A 347 -8.90 31.89 18.71
N GLY A 348 -9.41 33.12 18.56
CA GLY A 348 -8.60 34.34 18.41
C GLY A 348 -8.16 34.65 16.97
N MET A 349 -8.60 33.86 15.99
CA MET A 349 -8.50 34.17 14.56
C MET A 349 -9.90 34.50 14.03
N ASN A 350 -9.99 35.38 13.03
CA ASN A 350 -11.25 35.69 12.34
C ASN A 350 -11.58 34.55 11.34
N ILE A 351 -11.88 33.36 11.87
CA ILE A 351 -12.12 32.14 11.09
C ILE A 351 -13.48 31.56 11.41
N THR A 352 -14.35 31.48 10.40
CA THR A 352 -15.56 30.67 10.41
C THR A 352 -15.19 29.21 10.07
N TYR A 353 -15.56 28.27 10.93
CA TYR A 353 -15.19 26.86 10.78
C TYR A 353 -16.41 25.96 10.50
N TYR A 354 -16.30 25.10 9.49
CA TYR A 354 -17.26 24.03 9.21
C TYR A 354 -16.53 22.67 9.11
N GLY A 355 -16.85 21.76 10.03
CA GLY A 355 -16.22 20.44 10.12
C GLY A 355 -17.13 19.33 9.61
N VAL A 356 -16.66 18.59 8.61
CA VAL A 356 -17.39 17.47 7.99
C VAL A 356 -16.65 16.16 8.28
N PRO A 357 -17.27 15.17 8.95
CA PRO A 357 -16.56 14.00 9.45
C PRO A 357 -16.37 12.89 8.40
N VAL A 358 -15.95 13.24 7.18
CA VAL A 358 -15.74 12.30 6.07
C VAL A 358 -14.64 11.29 6.42
N VAL A 359 -14.87 10.01 6.10
CA VAL A 359 -13.86 8.94 6.09
C VAL A 359 -13.46 8.71 4.63
N ASP A 360 -12.18 8.52 4.35
CA ASP A 360 -11.66 8.40 2.97
C ASP A 360 -11.84 6.99 2.37
N ASP A 361 -13.04 6.45 2.52
CA ASP A 361 -13.40 5.06 2.18
C ASP A 361 -14.39 5.05 1.00
N PRO A 362 -14.22 4.17 -0.02
CA PRO A 362 -15.14 4.04 -1.15
C PRO A 362 -16.60 3.72 -0.77
N LEU A 363 -16.83 3.09 0.38
CA LEU A 363 -18.16 2.78 0.92
C LEU A 363 -18.75 3.94 1.74
N PHE A 364 -17.97 4.99 2.02
CA PHE A 364 -18.47 6.16 2.75
C PHE A 364 -19.36 7.03 1.84
N ASP A 365 -20.64 7.14 2.19
CA ASP A 365 -21.53 8.13 1.61
C ASP A 365 -21.07 9.55 2.02
N ILE A 366 -20.37 10.22 1.11
CA ILE A 366 -19.99 11.63 1.18
C ILE A 366 -21.09 12.52 0.57
N SER A 367 -21.99 11.96 -0.25
CA SER A 367 -22.98 12.72 -1.02
C SER A 367 -23.94 13.53 -0.16
N LYS A 368 -24.28 13.04 1.04
CA LYS A 368 -25.01 13.80 2.08
C LYS A 368 -24.37 15.12 2.51
N TYR A 369 -23.08 15.32 2.23
CA TYR A 369 -22.35 16.53 2.55
C TYR A 369 -22.13 17.47 1.35
N PHE A 370 -22.53 17.08 0.13
CA PHE A 370 -22.35 17.92 -1.07
C PHE A 370 -23.05 19.27 -0.94
N TYR A 371 -24.37 19.29 -0.74
CA TYR A 371 -25.12 20.55 -0.61
C TYR A 371 -24.72 21.39 0.62
N PRO A 372 -24.58 20.85 1.85
CA PRO A 372 -24.13 21.64 3.00
C PRO A 372 -22.73 22.24 2.82
N SER A 373 -21.78 21.50 2.25
CA SER A 373 -20.42 22.00 2.00
C SER A 373 -20.39 23.02 0.88
N ALA A 374 -21.15 22.80 -0.19
CA ALA A 374 -21.30 23.73 -1.29
C ALA A 374 -21.93 25.06 -0.84
N ALA A 375 -22.97 25.00 -0.01
CA ALA A 375 -23.60 26.18 0.58
C ALA A 375 -22.63 26.96 1.48
N PHE A 376 -21.83 26.29 2.32
CA PHE A 376 -20.81 26.94 3.14
C PHE A 376 -19.76 27.69 2.29
N ILE A 377 -19.25 27.05 1.24
CA ILE A 377 -18.29 27.69 0.32
C ILE A 377 -18.97 28.85 -0.43
N HIS A 378 -20.21 28.69 -0.89
CA HIS A 378 -20.94 29.73 -1.62
C HIS A 378 -21.25 30.95 -0.77
N GLN A 379 -21.69 30.76 0.47
CA GLN A 379 -21.95 31.84 1.42
C GLN A 379 -20.64 32.55 1.82
N ALA A 380 -19.55 31.83 2.05
CA ALA A 380 -18.27 32.47 2.33
C ALA A 380 -17.83 33.40 1.19
N LEU A 381 -18.04 32.99 -0.06
CA LEU A 381 -17.67 33.73 -1.26
C LEU A 381 -18.70 34.80 -1.69
N SER A 382 -19.70 35.15 -0.86
CA SER A 382 -20.56 36.32 -1.13
C SER A 382 -19.82 37.64 -0.90
N GLU A 383 -18.91 37.66 0.08
CA GLU A 383 -18.09 38.83 0.40
C GLU A 383 -16.71 38.72 -0.26
N PRO A 384 -16.21 39.78 -0.91
CA PRO A 384 -14.99 39.73 -1.73
C PRO A 384 -13.69 39.57 -0.92
N GLU A 385 -13.68 39.96 0.37
CA GLU A 385 -12.53 39.81 1.25
C GLU A 385 -12.36 38.40 1.84
N ASN A 386 -13.38 37.55 1.72
CA ASN A 386 -13.34 36.21 2.27
C ASN A 386 -12.47 35.26 1.42
N LYS A 387 -11.66 34.46 2.12
CA LYS A 387 -10.89 33.35 1.55
C LYS A 387 -11.15 32.04 2.28
N VAL A 388 -11.43 31.00 1.51
CA VAL A 388 -11.82 29.66 1.99
C VAL A 388 -10.65 28.68 1.86
N LEU A 389 -10.34 27.94 2.92
CA LEU A 389 -9.53 26.73 2.86
C LEU A 389 -10.43 25.50 2.95
N VAL A 390 -10.34 24.60 1.97
CA VAL A 390 -10.99 23.28 1.96
C VAL A 390 -9.91 22.22 2.13
N HIS A 391 -9.84 21.57 3.29
CA HIS A 391 -8.76 20.62 3.60
C HIS A 391 -9.26 19.26 4.08
N CYS A 392 -8.40 18.26 3.99
CA CYS A 392 -8.54 16.98 4.70
C CYS A 392 -7.18 16.64 5.34
N SER A 393 -6.82 15.36 5.48
CA SER A 393 -5.46 14.97 5.91
C SER A 393 -4.43 15.33 4.84
N ASP A 394 -4.61 14.82 3.62
CA ASP A 394 -3.60 14.89 2.55
C ASP A 394 -3.93 15.97 1.49
N GLY A 395 -5.16 16.48 1.50
CA GLY A 395 -5.64 17.45 0.50
C GLY A 395 -5.85 16.88 -0.91
N VAL A 396 -6.07 15.56 -1.03
CA VAL A 396 -6.06 14.80 -2.29
C VAL A 396 -7.43 14.24 -2.68
N SER A 397 -8.15 13.60 -1.75
CA SER A 397 -9.44 12.93 -2.04
C SER A 397 -10.62 13.72 -1.47
N ARG A 398 -10.88 13.61 -0.16
CA ARG A 398 -12.05 14.18 0.54
C ARG A 398 -12.30 15.67 0.26
N SER A 399 -11.30 16.54 0.38
CA SER A 399 -11.46 17.99 0.18
C SER A 399 -11.73 18.36 -1.29
N PRO A 400 -10.96 17.86 -2.28
CA PRO A 400 -11.34 17.94 -3.69
C PRO A 400 -12.75 17.47 -3.99
N THR A 401 -13.20 16.32 -3.48
CA THR A 401 -14.56 15.82 -3.76
C THR A 401 -15.64 16.82 -3.35
N LEU A 402 -15.54 17.42 -2.16
CA LEU A 402 -16.50 18.44 -1.71
C LEU A 402 -16.41 19.74 -2.53
N PHE A 403 -15.21 20.12 -2.98
CA PHE A 403 -15.03 21.30 -3.82
C PHE A 403 -15.52 21.09 -5.27
N LEU A 404 -15.34 19.90 -5.84
CA LEU A 404 -15.93 19.51 -7.12
C LEU A 404 -17.45 19.58 -7.07
N ALA A 405 -18.07 19.08 -6.00
CA ALA A 405 -19.51 19.21 -5.80
C ALA A 405 -19.97 20.69 -5.72
N TYR A 406 -19.19 21.59 -5.10
CA TYR A 406 -19.46 23.03 -5.13
C TYR A 406 -19.44 23.60 -6.56
N LEU A 407 -18.44 23.25 -7.38
CA LEU A 407 -18.36 23.69 -8.78
C LEU A 407 -19.56 23.20 -9.59
N MET A 408 -19.96 21.94 -9.42
CA MET A 408 -21.12 21.38 -10.09
C MET A 408 -22.43 22.08 -9.68
N ILE A 409 -22.64 22.28 -8.38
CA ILE A 409 -23.89 22.85 -7.82
C ILE A 409 -24.02 24.35 -8.10
N HIS A 410 -22.99 25.16 -7.77
CA HIS A 410 -23.08 26.63 -7.84
C HIS A 410 -22.43 27.27 -9.07
N ARG A 411 -21.55 26.54 -9.80
CA ARG A 411 -20.96 27.01 -11.07
C ARG A 411 -21.50 26.28 -12.30
N LYS A 412 -22.47 25.37 -12.11
CA LYS A 412 -23.14 24.59 -13.18
C LYS A 412 -22.19 23.79 -14.08
N MET A 413 -21.02 23.44 -13.57
CA MET A 413 -20.03 22.67 -14.33
C MET A 413 -20.43 21.19 -14.36
N SER A 414 -20.11 20.48 -15.44
CA SER A 414 -20.14 19.02 -15.40
C SER A 414 -19.05 18.50 -14.44
N VAL A 415 -19.14 17.22 -14.04
CA VAL A 415 -18.08 16.59 -13.24
C VAL A 415 -16.75 16.53 -14.00
N GLU A 416 -16.78 16.34 -15.31
CA GLU A 416 -15.60 16.37 -16.20
C GLU A 416 -14.97 17.77 -16.21
N ASP A 417 -15.77 18.83 -16.41
CA ASP A 417 -15.30 20.21 -16.41
C ASP A 417 -14.75 20.63 -15.04
N ALA A 418 -15.42 20.23 -13.95
CA ALA A 418 -14.99 20.52 -12.59
C ALA A 418 -13.64 19.86 -12.27
N ILE A 419 -13.47 18.58 -12.64
CA ILE A 419 -12.18 17.87 -12.50
C ILE A 419 -11.13 18.53 -13.40
N GLY A 420 -11.45 18.75 -14.68
CA GLY A 420 -10.55 19.39 -15.64
C GLY A 420 -10.11 20.80 -15.26
N HIS A 421 -10.92 21.55 -14.52
CA HIS A 421 -10.54 22.84 -13.94
C HIS A 421 -9.50 22.67 -12.83
N VAL A 422 -9.77 21.83 -11.84
CA VAL A 422 -8.87 21.65 -10.68
C VAL A 422 -7.53 21.03 -11.13
N LEU A 423 -7.55 20.05 -12.04
CA LEU A 423 -6.35 19.39 -12.55
C LEU A 423 -5.38 20.31 -13.32
N LYS A 424 -5.81 21.50 -13.77
CA LYS A 424 -4.91 22.49 -14.38
C LYS A 424 -3.91 23.08 -13.37
N VAL A 425 -4.20 23.02 -12.08
CA VAL A 425 -3.39 23.65 -11.02
C VAL A 425 -3.04 22.73 -9.85
N ARG A 426 -3.80 21.65 -9.63
CA ARG A 426 -3.58 20.70 -8.52
C ARG A 426 -3.97 19.28 -8.93
N CYS A 427 -3.06 18.31 -8.76
CA CYS A 427 -3.45 16.90 -8.81
C CYS A 427 -4.30 16.52 -7.59
N ILE A 428 -5.42 15.87 -7.89
CA ILE A 428 -6.41 15.38 -6.94
C ILE A 428 -6.70 13.91 -7.26
N TRP A 429 -7.15 13.16 -6.27
CA TRP A 429 -7.46 11.73 -6.42
C TRP A 429 -8.61 11.29 -5.52
N PRO A 430 -9.86 11.73 -5.80
CA PRO A 430 -11.05 11.14 -5.18
C PRO A 430 -11.05 9.61 -5.36
N ASN A 431 -11.39 8.88 -4.30
CA ASN A 431 -11.56 7.42 -4.40
C ASN A 431 -12.74 7.04 -5.33
N LEU A 432 -12.80 5.78 -5.77
CA LEU A 432 -13.81 5.32 -6.74
C LEU A 432 -15.27 5.51 -6.25
N GLY A 433 -15.51 5.34 -4.95
CA GLY A 433 -16.82 5.58 -4.36
C GLY A 433 -17.25 7.05 -4.41
N PHE A 434 -16.30 7.96 -4.20
CA PHE A 434 -16.52 9.41 -4.32
C PHE A 434 -16.74 9.82 -5.77
N LEU A 435 -15.97 9.26 -6.73
CA LEU A 435 -16.22 9.48 -8.17
C LEU A 435 -17.60 8.98 -8.59
N LYS A 436 -18.04 7.82 -8.09
CA LYS A 436 -19.39 7.30 -8.34
C LYS A 436 -20.47 8.24 -7.79
N GLN A 437 -20.27 8.79 -6.58
CA GLN A 437 -21.19 9.74 -5.98
C GLN A 437 -21.22 11.09 -6.72
N LEU A 438 -20.07 11.56 -7.25
CA LEU A 438 -20.01 12.73 -8.13
C LEU A 438 -20.68 12.46 -9.48
N ALA A 439 -20.50 11.28 -10.10
CA ALA A 439 -21.20 10.90 -11.33
C ALA A 439 -22.73 10.87 -11.12
N VAL A 440 -23.20 10.34 -9.98
CA VAL A 440 -24.62 10.40 -9.58
C VAL A 440 -25.10 11.85 -9.39
N LEU A 441 -24.28 12.74 -8.83
CA LEU A 441 -24.60 14.17 -8.74
C LEU A 441 -24.67 14.81 -10.14
N ASN A 442 -23.75 14.47 -11.04
CA ASN A 442 -23.70 14.95 -12.42
C ASN A 442 -25.00 14.62 -13.15
N SER A 443 -25.43 13.36 -13.13
CA SER A 443 -26.69 12.93 -13.74
C SER A 443 -27.91 13.62 -13.12
N LYS A 444 -27.93 13.84 -11.80
CA LYS A 444 -29.03 14.56 -11.13
C LYS A 444 -29.12 16.03 -11.54
N LEU A 445 -27.98 16.72 -11.66
CA LEU A 445 -27.93 18.13 -12.06
C LEU A 445 -28.19 18.32 -13.56
N ALA A 446 -27.74 17.39 -14.41
CA ALA A 446 -28.02 17.41 -15.85
C ALA A 446 -29.52 17.28 -16.17
N CYS A 447 -30.30 16.62 -15.33
CA CYS A 447 -31.77 16.57 -15.44
C CYS A 447 -32.49 17.82 -14.88
N GLN A 448 -31.76 18.83 -14.41
CA GLN A 448 -32.29 20.07 -13.82
C GLN A 448 -31.88 21.34 -14.60
N GLN A 449 -31.14 21.17 -15.69
CA GLN A 449 -30.70 22.24 -16.61
C GLN A 449 -31.50 22.17 -17.91
#